data_AF-A0A3B9HU12-F1
#
_entry.id   AF-A0A3B9HU12-F1
#
_cell.length_a   1.000
_cell.length_b   1.000
_cell.length_c   1.000
_cell.angle_alpha   90.00
_cell.angle_beta   90.00
_cell.angle_gamma   90.00
#
_symmetry.space_group_name_H-M   'P 1'
#
loop_
_entity.id
_entity.type
_entity.pdbx_description
1 polymer ?
#
loop_
_entity_poly.entity_id
_entity_poly.type
_entity_poly.pdbx_seq_one_letter_code
_entity_poly.pdbx_strand_id
1 'polypeptide(L)'
;MPEFDPDAHKGRPVTIDDEGERTLFEQLRIQEVHQQYQTSYLDLVQKISQSDTTKINTQKDRELFKTYNRARTDYQESLNKVEEYEKDFRVKCFARMRSLILAVLFFDRKSNTRMTKFNAEKLIEIGALQEIPECPRGGNYSIIYKDGRRLFHCSIHGTLRN
;
A
#
# COMPACT_ATOMS: atom_id res chain seq x y z
N MET A 1 16.41 -9.06 -36.78
CA MET A 1 15.03 -9.03 -36.25
C MET A 1 15.12 -9.25 -34.75
N PRO A 2 14.58 -8.37 -33.89
CA PRO A 2 14.53 -8.67 -32.47
C PRO A 2 13.46 -9.73 -32.21
N GLU A 3 13.83 -10.79 -31.50
CA GLU A 3 12.93 -11.87 -31.05
C GLU A 3 11.87 -11.30 -30.10
N PHE A 4 10.62 -11.66 -30.36
CA PHE A 4 9.50 -11.37 -29.48
C PHE A 4 9.57 -12.30 -28.27
N ASP A 5 9.90 -11.75 -27.10
CA ASP A 5 9.87 -12.46 -25.82
C ASP A 5 8.47 -12.32 -25.18
N PRO A 6 7.64 -13.39 -25.19
CA PRO A 6 6.28 -13.35 -24.64
C PRO A 6 6.24 -13.21 -23.11
N ASP A 7 7.37 -13.38 -22.41
CA ASP A 7 7.45 -13.31 -20.95
C ASP A 7 7.87 -11.93 -20.40
N ALA A 8 8.21 -10.98 -21.28
CA ALA A 8 8.61 -9.62 -20.90
C ALA A 8 7.52 -8.81 -20.15
N HIS A 9 6.28 -9.30 -20.11
CA HIS A 9 5.13 -8.64 -19.44
C HIS A 9 4.66 -9.33 -18.15
N LYS A 10 5.33 -10.40 -17.71
CA LYS A 10 5.10 -10.96 -16.38
C LYS A 10 5.77 -10.08 -15.34
N GLY A 11 5.07 -8.99 -14.96
CA GLY A 11 5.43 -8.17 -13.81
C GLY A 11 5.68 -9.06 -12.59
N ARG A 12 6.65 -8.67 -11.75
CA ARG A 12 6.97 -9.42 -10.53
C ARG A 12 5.71 -9.58 -9.69
N PRO A 13 5.33 -10.80 -9.27
CA PRO A 13 4.20 -10.99 -8.38
C PRO A 13 4.46 -10.25 -7.07
N VAL A 14 3.48 -9.46 -6.65
CA VAL A 14 3.48 -8.77 -5.36
C VAL A 14 3.47 -9.84 -4.27
N THR A 15 4.51 -9.88 -3.43
CA THR A 15 4.60 -10.82 -2.31
C THR A 15 3.70 -10.38 -1.16
N ILE A 16 3.01 -11.35 -0.56
CA ILE A 16 1.99 -11.20 0.48
C ILE A 16 2.63 -11.44 1.85
N ASP A 17 2.45 -10.52 2.79
CA ASP A 17 2.52 -10.81 4.22
C ASP A 17 1.10 -11.10 4.71
N ASP A 18 0.92 -12.30 5.26
CA ASP A 18 -0.34 -12.89 5.72
C ASP A 18 -0.99 -12.06 6.84
N GLU A 19 -2.16 -11.46 6.57
CA GLU A 19 -3.28 -11.36 7.52
C GLU A 19 -4.52 -10.75 6.82
N GLY A 20 -5.45 -11.62 6.43
CA GLY A 20 -6.84 -11.28 6.15
C GLY A 20 -7.34 -11.75 4.79
N GLU A 21 -8.33 -12.63 4.76
CA GLU A 21 -9.05 -13.02 3.52
C GLU A 21 -9.47 -11.81 2.66
N ARG A 22 -9.75 -10.67 3.30
CA ARG A 22 -10.05 -9.40 2.63
C ARG A 22 -8.92 -8.90 1.73
N THR A 23 -7.65 -9.07 2.10
CA THR A 23 -6.51 -8.65 1.27
C THR A 23 -6.34 -9.57 0.06
N LEU A 24 -6.60 -10.86 0.20
CA LEU A 24 -6.57 -11.82 -0.91
C LEU A 24 -7.69 -11.55 -1.93
N PHE A 25 -8.93 -11.36 -1.48
CA PHE A 25 -10.05 -11.02 -2.37
C PHE A 25 -9.83 -9.69 -3.09
N GLU A 26 -9.26 -8.70 -2.40
CA GLU A 26 -8.94 -7.41 -2.99
C GLU A 26 -7.81 -7.53 -4.04
N GLN A 27 -6.79 -8.34 -3.77
CA GLN A 27 -5.74 -8.65 -4.75
C GLN A 27 -6.29 -9.36 -5.98
N LEU A 28 -7.14 -10.38 -5.80
CA LEU A 28 -7.79 -11.09 -6.91
C LEU A 28 -8.63 -10.13 -7.76
N ARG A 29 -9.37 -9.22 -7.11
CA ARG A 29 -10.15 -8.20 -7.81
C ARG A 29 -9.26 -7.24 -8.61
N ILE A 30 -8.14 -6.78 -8.05
CA ILE A 30 -7.19 -5.92 -8.76
C ILE A 30 -6.58 -6.66 -9.96
N GLN A 31 -6.22 -7.93 -9.78
CA GLN A 31 -5.71 -8.77 -10.87
C GLN A 31 -6.74 -8.92 -11.98
N GLU A 32 -8.01 -9.17 -11.65
CA GLU A 32 -9.09 -9.27 -12.61
C GLU A 32 -9.28 -7.97 -13.41
N VAL A 33 -9.38 -6.83 -12.72
CA VAL A 33 -9.55 -5.53 -13.37
C VAL A 33 -8.32 -5.17 -14.22
N HIS A 34 -7.11 -5.52 -13.77
CA HIS A 34 -5.89 -5.33 -14.55
C HIS A 34 -5.88 -6.18 -15.82
N GLN A 35 -6.27 -7.46 -15.73
CA GLN A 35 -6.41 -8.33 -16.90
C GLN A 35 -7.45 -7.80 -17.89
N GLN A 36 -8.58 -7.30 -17.41
CA GLN A 36 -9.61 -6.68 -18.25
C GLN A 36 -9.09 -5.43 -18.95
N TYR A 37 -8.33 -4.59 -18.25
CA TYR A 37 -7.66 -3.42 -18.83
C TYR A 37 -6.68 -3.83 -19.94
N GLN A 38 -5.79 -4.79 -19.68
CA GLN A 38 -4.83 -5.30 -20.68
C GLN A 38 -5.53 -5.90 -21.90
N THR A 39 -6.56 -6.71 -21.68
CA THR A 39 -7.35 -7.34 -22.76
C THR A 39 -8.04 -6.28 -23.62
N SER A 40 -8.64 -5.27 -22.98
CA SER A 40 -9.31 -4.17 -23.69
C SER A 40 -8.35 -3.32 -24.52
N TYR A 41 -7.10 -3.18 -24.07
CA TYR A 41 -6.05 -2.48 -24.80
C TYR A 41 -5.62 -3.26 -26.04
N LEU A 42 -5.38 -4.58 -25.90
CA LEU A 42 -5.03 -5.43 -27.03
C LEU A 42 -6.14 -5.48 -28.09
N ASP A 43 -7.40 -5.58 -27.67
CA ASP A 43 -8.57 -5.52 -28.56
C ASP A 43 -8.66 -4.18 -29.30
N LEU A 44 -8.42 -3.06 -28.59
CA LEU A 44 -8.36 -1.74 -29.22
C LEU A 44 -7.26 -1.67 -30.28
N VAL A 45 -6.05 -2.14 -29.97
CA VAL A 45 -4.91 -2.16 -30.90
C VAL A 45 -5.24 -3.02 -32.13
N GLN A 46 -5.84 -4.19 -31.92
CA GLN A 46 -6.26 -5.07 -33.01
C GLN A 46 -7.29 -4.40 -33.91
N LYS A 47 -8.33 -3.78 -33.34
CA LYS A 47 -9.36 -3.07 -34.11
C LYS A 47 -8.80 -1.89 -34.91
N ILE A 48 -7.86 -1.15 -34.33
CA ILE A 48 -7.14 -0.09 -35.04
C ILE A 48 -6.33 -0.68 -36.20
N SER A 49 -5.60 -1.78 -35.97
CA SER A 49 -4.77 -2.41 -37.00
C SER A 49 -5.57 -2.99 -38.17
N GLN A 50 -6.82 -3.39 -37.92
CA GLN A 50 -7.75 -3.90 -38.94
C GLN A 50 -8.53 -2.79 -39.64
N SER A 51 -8.46 -1.54 -39.15
CA SER A 51 -9.12 -0.42 -39.80
C SER A 51 -8.28 0.07 -40.98
N ASP A 52 -8.89 0.19 -42.17
CA ASP A 52 -8.24 0.72 -43.39
C ASP A 52 -7.96 2.24 -43.33
N THR A 53 -8.10 2.85 -42.14
CA THR A 53 -7.96 4.29 -41.96
C THR A 53 -6.52 4.68 -41.65
N THR A 54 -5.94 5.57 -42.44
CA THR A 54 -4.61 6.16 -42.17
C THR A 54 -4.61 7.19 -41.04
N LYS A 55 -5.81 7.58 -40.55
CA LYS A 55 -5.99 8.57 -39.50
C LYS A 55 -7.12 8.15 -38.57
N ILE A 56 -6.83 8.13 -37.27
CA ILE A 56 -7.79 7.88 -36.20
C ILE A 56 -8.42 9.22 -35.79
N ASN A 57 -9.74 9.27 -35.68
CA ASN A 57 -10.44 10.44 -35.15
C ASN A 57 -11.12 10.08 -33.83
N THR A 58 -10.48 10.40 -32.71
CA THR A 58 -10.94 10.06 -31.36
C THR A 58 -12.34 10.60 -31.00
N GLN A 59 -12.82 11.65 -31.67
CA GLN A 59 -14.17 12.19 -31.48
C GLN A 59 -15.23 11.43 -32.27
N LYS A 60 -14.92 11.01 -33.50
CA LYS A 60 -15.83 10.24 -34.37
C LYS A 60 -15.84 8.75 -34.02
N ASP A 61 -14.69 8.23 -33.60
CA ASP A 61 -14.48 6.83 -33.27
C ASP A 61 -14.71 6.56 -31.77
N ARG A 62 -15.60 7.34 -31.12
CA ARG A 62 -15.81 7.27 -29.67
C ARG A 62 -16.18 5.86 -29.20
N GLU A 63 -16.95 5.12 -30.00
CA GLU A 63 -17.32 3.73 -29.72
C GLU A 63 -16.13 2.77 -29.79
N LEU A 64 -15.12 3.03 -30.63
CA LEU A 64 -13.88 2.24 -30.71
C LEU A 64 -13.12 2.27 -29.39
N PHE A 65 -13.05 3.44 -28.75
CA PHE A 65 -12.31 3.65 -27.50
C PHE A 65 -13.13 3.37 -26.23
N LYS A 66 -14.45 3.18 -26.34
CA LYS A 66 -15.37 3.14 -25.19
C LYS A 66 -15.03 2.02 -24.20
N THR A 67 -14.82 0.81 -24.69
CA THR A 67 -14.50 -0.36 -23.86
C THR A 67 -13.17 -0.18 -23.14
N TYR A 68 -12.13 0.26 -23.87
CA TYR A 68 -10.82 0.55 -23.30
C TYR A 68 -10.88 1.66 -22.25
N ASN A 69 -11.56 2.78 -22.56
CA ASN A 69 -11.68 3.90 -21.62
C ASN A 69 -12.41 3.50 -20.34
N ARG A 70 -13.44 2.65 -20.44
CA ARG A 70 -14.12 2.10 -19.26
C ARG A 70 -13.19 1.25 -18.42
N ALA A 71 -12.53 0.26 -19.03
CA ALA A 71 -11.60 -0.62 -18.32
C ALA A 71 -10.42 0.14 -17.70
N ARG A 72 -9.94 1.19 -18.36
CA ARG A 72 -8.92 2.11 -17.84
C ARG A 72 -9.42 2.85 -16.59
N THR A 73 -10.63 3.41 -16.62
CA THR A 73 -11.22 4.10 -15.48
C THR A 73 -11.42 3.13 -14.31
N ASP A 74 -11.97 1.94 -14.57
CA ASP A 74 -12.21 0.93 -13.54
C ASP A 74 -10.90 0.48 -12.87
N TYR A 75 -9.82 0.33 -13.66
CA TYR A 75 -8.48 0.04 -13.14
C TYR A 75 -7.91 1.18 -12.30
N GLN A 76 -8.00 2.43 -12.79
CA GLN A 76 -7.54 3.60 -12.06
C GLN A 76 -8.28 3.79 -10.73
N GLU A 77 -9.60 3.59 -10.71
CA GLU A 77 -10.40 3.65 -9.49
C GLU A 77 -9.98 2.57 -8.48
N SER A 78 -9.67 1.36 -8.96
CA SER A 78 -9.18 0.28 -8.11
C SER A 78 -7.83 0.62 -7.49
N LEU A 79 -6.90 1.20 -8.26
CA LEU A 79 -5.62 1.68 -7.73
C LEU A 79 -5.80 2.80 -6.70
N ASN A 80 -6.68 3.76 -6.96
CA ASN A 80 -6.94 4.86 -6.03
C ASN A 80 -7.49 4.36 -4.69
N LYS A 81 -8.39 3.37 -4.71
CA LYS A 81 -8.93 2.75 -3.47
C LYS A 81 -7.84 2.10 -2.64
N VAL A 82 -6.94 1.34 -3.27
CA VAL A 82 -5.79 0.73 -2.58
C VAL A 82 -4.93 1.81 -1.93
N GLU A 83 -4.66 2.90 -2.65
CA GLU A 83 -3.86 4.00 -2.14
C GLU A 83 -4.53 4.73 -0.96
N GLU A 84 -5.85 4.88 -0.99
CA GLU A 84 -6.65 5.42 0.11
C GLU A 84 -6.61 4.51 1.34
N TYR A 85 -6.74 3.20 1.17
CA TYR A 85 -6.61 2.24 2.27
C TYR A 85 -5.22 2.30 2.91
N GLU A 86 -4.15 2.34 2.10
CA GLU A 86 -2.79 2.51 2.60
C GLU A 86 -2.60 3.82 3.40
N LYS A 87 -3.23 4.91 2.95
CA LYS A 87 -3.22 6.18 3.70
C LYS A 87 -3.93 6.04 5.04
N ASP A 88 -5.10 5.40 5.09
CA ASP A 88 -5.83 5.18 6.33
C ASP A 88 -5.05 4.28 7.32
N PHE A 89 -4.46 3.19 6.83
CA PHE A 89 -3.61 2.32 7.64
C PHE A 89 -2.40 3.06 8.21
N ARG A 90 -1.75 3.91 7.41
CA ARG A 90 -0.64 4.76 7.88
C ARG A 90 -1.08 5.73 8.96
N VAL A 91 -2.23 6.40 8.80
CA VAL A 91 -2.78 7.32 9.81
C VAL A 91 -3.08 6.59 11.12
N LYS A 92 -3.74 5.42 11.05
CA LYS A 92 -4.01 4.58 12.22
C LYS A 92 -2.72 4.12 12.91
N CYS A 93 -1.73 3.68 12.13
CA CYS A 93 -0.42 3.30 12.66
C CYS A 93 0.27 4.47 13.39
N PHE A 94 0.25 5.67 12.81
CA PHE A 94 0.85 6.86 13.41
C PHE A 94 0.12 7.32 14.67
N ALA A 95 -1.20 7.18 14.73
CA ALA A 95 -1.96 7.41 15.95
C ALA A 95 -1.54 6.44 17.07
N ARG A 96 -1.37 5.14 16.76
CA ARG A 96 -0.87 4.14 17.71
C ARG A 96 0.55 4.44 18.18
N MET A 97 1.44 4.87 17.27
CA MET A 97 2.80 5.28 17.62
C MET A 97 2.83 6.48 18.57
N ARG A 98 1.90 7.44 18.44
CA ARG A 98 1.80 8.56 19.39
C ARG A 98 1.46 8.07 20.80
N SER A 99 0.54 7.12 20.94
CA SER A 99 0.24 6.50 22.24
C SER A 99 1.45 5.80 22.84
N LEU A 100 2.21 5.05 22.03
CA LEU A 100 3.45 4.39 22.47
C LEU A 100 4.53 5.40 22.91
N ILE A 101 4.67 6.52 22.21
CA ILE A 101 5.59 7.60 22.60
C ILE A 101 5.20 8.14 23.99
N LEU A 102 3.92 8.39 24.24
CA LEU A 102 3.43 8.86 25.54
C LEU A 102 3.71 7.85 26.65
N ALA A 103 3.46 6.56 26.40
CA ALA A 103 3.76 5.49 27.36
C ALA A 103 5.26 5.41 27.69
N VAL A 104 6.12 5.55 26.69
CA VAL A 104 7.58 5.59 26.88
C VAL A 104 8.02 6.83 27.68
N LEU A 105 7.44 7.99 27.41
CA LEU A 105 7.74 9.20 28.20
C LEU A 105 7.26 9.07 29.65
N PHE A 106 6.12 8.41 29.88
CA PHE A 106 5.64 8.09 31.22
C PHE A 106 6.60 7.14 31.94
N PHE A 107 7.08 6.10 31.27
CA PHE A 107 8.12 5.21 31.80
C PHE A 107 9.38 5.98 32.19
N ASP A 108 9.88 6.85 31.29
CA ASP A 108 11.10 7.62 31.53
C ASP A 108 10.97 8.47 32.80
N ARG A 109 9.81 9.11 32.98
CA ARG A 109 9.52 9.95 34.16
C ARG A 109 9.38 9.13 35.43
N LYS A 110 8.68 7.98 35.38
CA LYS A 110 8.38 7.16 36.56
C LYS A 110 9.61 6.39 37.07
N SER A 111 10.44 5.90 36.15
CA SER A 111 11.65 5.13 36.47
C SER A 111 12.90 5.99 36.65
N ASN A 112 12.84 7.27 36.27
CA ASN A 112 13.99 8.16 36.15
C ASN A 112 15.11 7.58 35.26
N THR A 113 14.77 6.67 34.34
CA THR A 113 15.69 6.03 33.39
C THR A 113 15.12 6.09 31.99
N ARG A 114 15.98 6.39 31.01
CA ARG A 114 15.53 6.54 29.62
C ARG A 114 15.41 5.18 28.93
N MET A 115 14.24 4.87 28.40
CA MET A 115 14.03 3.70 27.53
C MET A 115 14.71 3.94 26.17
N THR A 116 15.81 3.24 25.94
CA THR A 116 16.60 3.33 24.70
C THR A 116 16.20 2.30 23.65
N LYS A 117 15.69 1.15 24.06
CA LYS A 117 15.08 0.16 23.19
C LYS A 117 13.62 0.00 23.57
N PHE A 118 12.75 -0.11 22.57
CA PHE A 118 11.34 -0.35 22.83
C PHE A 118 11.17 -1.68 23.58
N ASN A 119 10.50 -1.64 24.71
CA ASN A 119 10.16 -2.83 25.49
C ASN A 119 8.71 -2.70 25.95
N ALA A 120 7.85 -3.48 25.33
CA ALA A 120 6.41 -3.47 25.56
C ALA A 120 6.03 -3.99 26.96
N GLU A 121 6.67 -5.08 27.41
CA GLU A 121 6.41 -5.72 28.71
C GLU A 121 6.60 -4.73 29.85
N LYS A 122 7.70 -3.98 29.84
CA LYS A 122 7.96 -2.94 30.85
C LYS A 122 6.89 -1.86 30.89
N LEU A 123 6.30 -1.51 29.74
CA LEU A 123 5.23 -0.52 29.68
C LEU A 123 3.93 -1.04 30.29
N ILE A 124 3.63 -2.33 30.12
CA ILE A 124 2.50 -2.99 30.79
C ILE A 124 2.76 -3.07 32.31
N GLU A 125 3.93 -3.56 32.71
CA GLU A 125 4.29 -3.76 34.13
C GLU A 125 4.15 -2.50 34.96
N ILE A 126 4.54 -1.34 34.43
CA ILE A 126 4.43 -0.07 35.14
C ILE A 126 3.03 0.56 35.04
N GLY A 127 2.10 -0.06 34.32
CA GLY A 127 0.74 0.42 34.07
C GLY A 127 0.67 1.59 33.08
N ALA A 128 1.67 1.76 32.21
CA ALA A 128 1.65 2.80 31.18
C ALA A 128 0.69 2.46 30.03
N LEU A 129 0.46 1.17 29.79
CA LEU A 129 -0.46 0.63 28.81
C LEU A 129 -1.24 -0.53 29.42
N GLN A 130 -2.53 -0.63 29.07
CA GLN A 130 -3.35 -1.82 29.38
C GLN A 130 -3.08 -2.94 28.37
N GLU A 131 -2.96 -2.57 27.10
CA GLU A 131 -2.64 -3.44 25.99
C GLU A 131 -1.64 -2.75 25.06
N ILE A 132 -0.86 -3.54 24.32
CA ILE A 132 0.10 -3.01 23.36
C ILE A 132 -0.64 -2.82 22.04
N PRO A 133 -0.77 -1.58 21.55
CA PRO A 133 -1.34 -1.37 20.23
C PRO A 133 -0.42 -2.00 19.18
N GLU A 134 -1.01 -2.80 18.30
CA GLU A 134 -0.30 -3.45 17.19
C GLU A 134 -0.28 -2.53 15.96
N CYS A 135 0.53 -2.81 14.95
CA CYS A 135 0.38 -2.13 13.67
C CYS A 135 -0.83 -2.69 12.93
N PRO A 136 -1.67 -1.88 12.25
CA PRO A 136 -2.85 -2.41 11.55
C PRO A 136 -2.51 -3.24 10.30
N ARG A 137 -1.22 -3.36 9.96
CA ARG A 137 -0.67 -4.22 8.91
C ARG A 137 0.30 -5.28 9.49
N GLY A 138 0.27 -5.54 10.80
CA GLY A 138 1.16 -6.54 11.43
C GLY A 138 2.62 -6.11 11.59
N GLY A 139 2.97 -4.86 11.29
CA GLY A 139 4.32 -4.33 11.47
C GLY A 139 4.77 -4.22 12.93
N ASN A 140 6.08 -4.30 13.15
CA ASN A 140 6.68 -4.19 14.48
C ASN A 140 7.07 -2.75 14.81
N TYR A 141 6.88 -2.36 16.07
CA TYR A 141 7.29 -1.06 16.58
C TYR A 141 8.70 -1.11 17.21
N SER A 142 9.50 -0.09 16.92
CA SER A 142 10.83 0.07 17.50
C SER A 142 11.16 1.52 17.83
N ILE A 143 12.19 1.69 18.65
CA ILE A 143 12.84 2.98 18.88
C ILE A 143 14.14 2.98 18.10
N ILE A 144 14.34 4.00 17.27
CA ILE A 144 15.59 4.25 16.55
C ILE A 144 16.17 5.60 16.97
N TYR A 145 17.49 5.74 16.84
CA TYR A 145 18.18 6.99 17.09
C TYR A 145 18.71 7.57 15.79
N LYS A 146 18.37 8.83 15.53
CA LYS A 146 18.88 9.57 14.38
C LYS A 146 19.15 11.00 14.82
N ASP A 147 20.36 11.51 14.53
CA ASP A 147 20.78 12.88 14.86
C ASP A 147 20.58 13.22 16.36
N GLY A 148 20.88 12.26 17.24
CA GLY A 148 20.69 12.39 18.70
C GLY A 148 19.23 12.36 19.17
N ARG A 149 18.26 12.27 18.25
CA ARG A 149 16.82 12.21 18.55
C ARG A 149 16.34 10.78 18.62
N ARG A 150 15.48 10.51 19.62
CA ARG A 150 14.77 9.25 19.77
C ARG A 150 13.52 9.30 18.91
N LEU A 151 13.43 8.45 17.90
CA LEU A 151 12.29 8.39 16.98
C LEU A 151 11.60 7.03 17.09
N PHE A 152 10.28 7.04 17.05
CA PHE A 152 9.51 5.81 16.95
C PHE A 152 9.37 5.39 15.49
N HIS A 153 9.53 4.11 15.22
CA HIS A 153 9.54 3.52 13.89
C HIS A 153 8.62 2.30 13.84
N CYS A 154 7.90 2.15 12.73
CA CYS A 154 7.17 0.95 12.35
C CYS A 154 7.87 0.31 11.15
N SER A 155 8.06 -1.01 11.16
CA SER A 155 8.71 -1.73 10.05
C SER A 155 8.00 -1.60 8.70
N ILE A 156 6.71 -1.26 8.69
CA ILE A 156 5.89 -1.11 7.48
C ILE A 156 5.66 0.36 7.13
N HIS A 157 5.17 1.15 8.09
CA HIS A 157 4.76 2.54 7.84
C HIS A 157 5.88 3.58 8.08
N GLY A 158 7.06 3.12 8.51
CA GLY A 158 8.23 3.95 8.70
C GLY A 158 8.22 4.74 10.00
N THR A 159 9.01 5.82 10.01
CA THR A 159 9.22 6.65 11.20
C THR A 159 8.19 7.76 11.27
N LEU A 160 7.58 7.94 12.44
CA LEU A 160 6.72 9.09 12.69
C LEU A 160 7.59 10.36 12.68
N ARG A 161 7.40 11.20 11.66
CA ARG A 161 8.01 12.52 11.56
C ARG A 161 6.94 13.55 11.92
N ASN A 162 7.29 14.51 12.78
CA ASN A 162 6.49 15.72 12.96
C ASN A 162 6.73 16.68 11.79
#